data_AF-A0AAD4KIS4-F1
#
_entry.id   AF-A0AAD4KIS4-F1
#
_cell.length_a   1.000
_cell.length_b   1.000
_cell.length_c   1.000
_cell.angle_alpha   90.00
_cell.angle_beta   90.00
_cell.angle_gamma   90.00
#
_symmetry.space_group_name_H-M   'P 1'
#
loop_
_entity.id
_entity.type
_entity.pdbx_description
1 polymer ?
#
loop_
_entity_poly.entity_id
_entity_poly.type
_entity_poly.pdbx_seq_one_letter_code
_entity_poly.pdbx_strand_id
1 'polypeptide(L)'
;MFWEQYIGGLEGQRTRPAKPHIPVSRIDFWENNTAKKTLRAFGLAWVDGTEEGPFGTWNQLTKRSFDITYGERLTSLTLFASWEEGLRIFCGCKGTTSTGRSFDFGHTSGNADAHPIDVHGGFCVGIGGNRDGAWLNSLAFCMIDDLDRAAIDMNYLALPEGDINVISIDNTTDHNRGATPLSAYLSKDVSVTNETSTSKTWAEELGISVSVSGKVFGIGASSDASYTESEETSKSTSYSETTSTTFSRTFDVPPGKTYYASAVYYRGTFEIEFRPKYVLYTKTGFVARFPEGPAQRISGVAAGNFIMNVDDITDSPHGVPVAPPPPGEDIGVPPPDDKQGEFTIRDLV
;
A
#
# COMPACT_ATOMS: atom_id res chain seq x y z
N MET A 1 18.32 -15.01 7.61
CA MET A 1 19.13 -15.06 8.81
C MET A 1 18.69 -13.89 9.65
N PHE A 2 18.58 -14.10 10.96
CA PHE A 2 18.31 -13.04 11.92
C PHE A 2 19.44 -13.03 12.93
N TRP A 3 19.76 -11.86 13.45
CA TRP A 3 20.82 -11.62 14.41
C TRP A 3 20.25 -11.63 15.82
N GLU A 4 21.05 -12.11 16.77
CA GLU A 4 20.75 -12.06 18.19
C GLU A 4 22.04 -11.78 18.96
N GLN A 5 21.99 -10.83 19.89
CA GLN A 5 23.09 -10.53 20.80
C GLN A 5 22.57 -10.64 22.23
N TYR A 6 23.03 -11.66 22.96
CA TYR A 6 22.64 -11.88 24.36
C TYR A 6 23.39 -10.93 25.27
N ILE A 7 22.65 -10.19 26.07
CA ILE A 7 23.18 -9.31 27.10
C ILE A 7 22.75 -9.85 28.46
N GLY A 8 23.73 -10.05 29.36
CA GLY A 8 23.55 -10.62 30.69
C GLY A 8 24.37 -11.90 30.92
N GLY A 9 23.96 -12.73 31.86
CA GLY A 9 24.57 -14.03 32.17
C GLY A 9 24.15 -15.11 31.18
N LEU A 10 25.07 -16.01 30.86
CA LEU A 10 24.84 -17.13 29.93
C LEU A 10 24.26 -18.37 30.60
N GLU A 11 24.17 -18.37 31.93
CA GLU A 11 23.62 -19.49 32.71
C GLU A 11 22.10 -19.56 32.63
N GLY A 12 21.56 -20.75 32.81
CA GLY A 12 20.13 -21.02 32.86
C GLY A 12 19.56 -21.75 31.64
N GLN A 13 18.26 -21.98 31.68
CA GLN A 13 17.51 -22.60 30.59
C GLN A 13 17.28 -21.57 29.47
N ARG A 14 17.76 -21.89 28.26
CA ARG A 14 17.58 -21.06 27.08
C ARG A 14 16.19 -21.25 26.45
N THR A 15 15.54 -20.13 26.14
CA THR A 15 14.35 -20.07 25.28
C THR A 15 14.60 -19.10 24.14
N ARG A 16 14.10 -19.42 22.94
CA ARG A 16 14.24 -18.56 21.77
C ARG A 16 13.02 -18.64 20.85
N PRO A 17 11.85 -18.16 21.31
CA PRO A 17 10.69 -17.98 20.44
C PRO A 17 11.02 -16.97 19.32
N ALA A 18 11.10 -17.45 18.07
CA ALA A 18 11.36 -16.60 16.92
C ALA A 18 10.72 -17.18 15.65
N LYS A 19 10.10 -16.32 14.85
CA LYS A 19 9.42 -16.66 13.60
C LYS A 19 9.98 -15.80 12.45
N PRO A 20 10.98 -16.27 11.69
CA PRO A 20 11.72 -15.43 10.74
C PRO A 20 10.88 -14.73 9.65
N HIS A 21 9.69 -15.26 9.38
CA HIS A 21 8.76 -14.75 8.37
C HIS A 21 7.61 -13.95 8.98
N ILE A 22 7.53 -13.84 10.30
CA ILE A 22 6.39 -13.22 10.98
C ILE A 22 6.96 -12.23 11.99
N PRO A 23 6.82 -10.92 11.78
CA PRO A 23 7.32 -9.92 12.72
C PRO A 23 6.51 -9.94 14.02
N VAL A 24 7.18 -9.53 15.10
CA VAL A 24 6.58 -9.33 16.43
C VAL A 24 5.66 -8.12 16.37
N SER A 25 4.42 -8.28 16.86
CA SER A 25 3.40 -7.23 16.96
C SER A 25 3.27 -6.68 18.38
N ARG A 26 3.67 -7.44 19.41
CA ARG A 26 3.70 -6.98 20.80
C ARG A 26 4.83 -7.62 21.57
N ILE A 27 5.49 -6.82 22.39
CA ILE A 27 6.46 -7.29 23.38
C ILE A 27 5.89 -7.06 24.77
N ASP A 28 5.87 -8.11 25.57
CA ASP A 28 5.46 -8.07 26.95
C ASP A 28 6.66 -8.35 27.86
N PHE A 29 6.85 -7.54 28.89
CA PHE A 29 7.82 -7.77 29.96
C PHE A 29 7.15 -7.73 31.32
N TRP A 30 7.65 -8.56 32.24
CA TRP A 30 7.21 -8.56 33.63
C TRP A 30 8.31 -8.00 34.51
N GLU A 31 8.03 -6.86 35.13
CA GLU A 31 8.95 -6.11 35.99
C GLU A 31 8.56 -6.26 37.46
N ASN A 32 9.58 -6.31 38.34
CA ASN A 32 9.34 -6.26 39.77
C ASN A 32 8.86 -4.86 40.20
N ASN A 33 8.11 -4.79 41.31
CA ASN A 33 7.62 -3.54 41.88
C ASN A 33 8.60 -2.93 42.90
N THR A 34 9.90 -3.16 42.73
CA THR A 34 10.92 -2.61 43.62
C THR A 34 11.52 -1.32 43.04
N ALA A 35 12.34 -0.62 43.82
CA ALA A 35 13.08 0.54 43.33
C ALA A 35 13.98 0.21 42.13
N LYS A 36 14.52 -1.02 42.09
CA LYS A 36 15.25 -1.58 40.94
C LYS A 36 14.30 -2.47 40.15
N LYS A 37 13.56 -1.87 39.21
CA LYS A 37 12.53 -2.52 38.38
C LYS A 37 13.10 -3.62 37.48
N THR A 38 13.60 -4.73 38.01
CA THR A 38 14.26 -5.75 37.18
C THR A 38 13.24 -6.55 36.39
N LEU A 39 13.52 -6.76 35.10
CA LEU A 39 12.74 -7.65 34.25
C LEU A 39 13.03 -9.12 34.58
N ARG A 40 11.98 -9.94 34.72
CA ARG A 40 12.11 -11.36 35.11
C ARG A 40 11.41 -12.35 34.19
N ALA A 41 10.54 -11.86 33.32
CA ALA A 41 9.94 -12.65 32.27
C ALA A 41 9.63 -11.79 31.04
N PHE A 42 9.47 -12.44 29.90
CA PHE A 42 9.07 -11.81 28.65
C PHE A 42 8.03 -12.67 27.91
N GLY A 43 7.31 -12.06 27.00
CA GLY A 43 6.27 -12.68 26.17
C GLY A 43 6.14 -11.92 24.87
N LEU A 44 5.58 -12.58 23.86
CA LEU A 44 5.53 -12.07 22.50
C LEU A 44 4.16 -12.33 21.90
N ALA A 45 3.69 -11.38 21.11
CA ALA A 45 2.69 -11.62 20.08
C ALA A 45 3.30 -11.35 18.71
N TRP A 46 2.83 -12.07 17.70
CA TRP A 46 3.20 -11.88 16.30
C TRP A 46 2.02 -11.30 15.50
N VAL A 47 2.32 -10.75 14.33
CA VAL A 47 1.30 -10.13 13.47
C VAL A 47 0.24 -11.10 12.94
N ASP A 48 0.50 -12.41 12.99
CA ASP A 48 -0.47 -13.47 12.66
C ASP A 48 -1.45 -13.78 13.81
N GLY A 49 -1.34 -13.06 14.93
CA GLY A 49 -2.19 -13.23 16.11
C GLY A 49 -1.73 -14.33 17.06
N THR A 50 -0.64 -15.03 16.75
CA THR A 50 -0.07 -16.01 17.70
C THR A 50 0.60 -15.31 18.88
N GLU A 51 0.53 -15.93 20.05
CA GLU A 51 1.17 -15.42 21.28
C GLU A 51 1.94 -16.54 21.97
N GLU A 52 3.10 -16.21 22.56
CA GLU A 52 3.91 -17.13 23.35
C GLU A 52 4.46 -16.48 24.63
N GLY A 53 4.62 -17.29 25.67
CA GLY A 53 5.08 -16.87 26.99
C GLY A 53 3.94 -16.78 28.02
N PRO A 54 4.22 -16.25 29.23
CA PRO A 54 5.50 -15.67 29.65
C PRO A 54 6.62 -16.72 29.79
N PHE A 55 7.83 -16.35 29.37
CA PHE A 55 9.06 -17.08 29.61
C PHE A 55 9.81 -16.42 30.76
N GLY A 56 10.02 -17.13 31.87
CA GLY A 56 10.69 -16.60 33.06
C GLY A 56 9.89 -16.85 34.34
N THR A 57 10.05 -15.96 35.32
CA THR A 57 9.25 -15.98 36.56
C THR A 57 8.41 -14.71 36.62
N TRP A 58 7.07 -14.83 36.60
CA TRP A 58 6.16 -13.68 36.41
C TRP A 58 5.11 -13.48 37.51
N ASN A 59 4.96 -14.44 38.43
CA ASN A 59 3.94 -14.37 39.47
C ASN A 59 4.14 -13.10 40.32
N GLN A 60 3.05 -12.34 40.52
CA GLN A 60 3.02 -11.08 41.30
C GLN A 60 3.88 -9.94 40.72
N LEU A 61 4.31 -10.04 39.46
CA LEU A 61 5.02 -8.96 38.75
C LEU A 61 4.06 -8.11 37.91
N THR A 62 4.47 -6.88 37.64
CA THR A 62 3.71 -5.95 36.81
C THR A 62 4.02 -6.21 35.34
N LYS A 63 2.99 -6.48 34.54
CA LYS A 63 3.12 -6.61 33.08
C LYS A 63 3.22 -5.22 32.45
N ARG A 64 4.19 -5.04 31.56
CA ARG A 64 4.38 -3.88 30.68
C ARG A 64 4.37 -4.37 29.25
N SER A 65 3.70 -3.64 28.36
CA SER A 65 3.51 -4.04 26.98
C SER A 65 3.91 -2.91 26.04
N PHE A 66 4.48 -3.28 24.88
CA PHE A 66 4.73 -2.37 23.78
C PHE A 66 4.26 -3.01 22.48
N ASP A 67 3.25 -2.41 21.86
CA ASP A 67 2.76 -2.83 20.55
C ASP A 67 3.61 -2.22 19.43
N ILE A 68 3.97 -3.02 18.45
CA ILE A 68 4.71 -2.65 17.24
C ILE A 68 3.74 -2.81 16.07
N THR A 69 3.47 -1.72 15.36
CA THR A 69 2.55 -1.75 14.23
C THR A 69 3.16 -2.49 13.03
N TYR A 70 2.32 -3.04 12.15
CA TYR A 70 2.81 -3.81 11.00
C TYR A 70 3.68 -2.93 10.08
N GLY A 71 4.95 -3.29 9.91
CA GLY A 71 5.93 -2.50 9.16
C GLY A 71 6.72 -1.49 9.99
N GLU A 72 6.37 -1.28 11.26
CA GLU A 72 7.19 -0.48 12.17
C GLU A 72 8.45 -1.24 12.58
N ARG A 73 9.57 -0.52 12.54
CA ARG A 73 10.90 -1.07 12.80
C ARG A 73 11.54 -0.38 13.99
N LEU A 74 12.40 -1.08 14.70
CA LEU A 74 13.30 -0.48 15.69
C LEU A 74 14.40 0.29 14.95
N THR A 75 14.64 1.53 15.40
CA THR A 75 15.73 2.39 14.93
C THR A 75 16.86 2.47 15.94
N SER A 76 16.57 2.16 17.21
CA SER A 76 17.56 2.01 18.27
C SER A 76 17.10 0.97 19.28
N LEU A 77 18.06 0.27 19.88
CA LEU A 77 17.84 -0.65 20.97
C LEU A 77 19.07 -0.65 21.87
N THR A 78 18.83 -0.53 23.17
CA THR A 78 19.85 -0.66 24.21
C THR A 78 19.34 -1.65 25.24
N LEU A 79 20.13 -2.70 25.49
CA LEU A 79 19.85 -3.66 26.54
C LEU A 79 20.72 -3.35 27.75
N PHE A 80 20.19 -3.60 28.94
CA PHE A 80 20.86 -3.30 30.20
C PHE A 80 21.08 -4.58 31.00
N ALA A 81 22.27 -4.67 31.59
CA ALA A 81 22.60 -5.73 32.53
C ALA A 81 23.10 -5.15 33.85
N SER A 82 22.89 -5.88 34.94
CA SER A 82 23.37 -5.52 36.26
C SER A 82 23.90 -6.74 37.00
N TRP A 83 24.52 -6.49 38.15
CA TRP A 83 24.94 -7.54 39.07
C TRP A 83 23.97 -7.59 40.25
N GLU A 84 23.38 -8.76 40.50
CA GLU A 84 22.53 -9.02 41.67
C GLU A 84 22.94 -10.37 42.27
N GLU A 85 23.18 -10.39 43.59
CA GLU A 85 23.58 -11.61 44.32
C GLU A 85 24.77 -12.37 43.71
N GLY A 86 25.71 -11.65 43.08
CA GLY A 86 26.88 -12.23 42.41
C GLY A 86 26.60 -12.76 41.00
N LEU A 87 25.36 -12.69 40.51
CA LEU A 87 24.96 -13.09 39.17
C LEU A 87 24.89 -11.89 38.23
N ARG A 88 25.33 -12.09 36.99
CA ARG A 88 25.12 -11.14 35.90
C ARG A 88 23.73 -11.37 35.33
N ILE A 89 22.84 -10.39 35.46
CA ILE A 89 21.45 -10.51 35.01
C ILE A 89 21.10 -9.44 33.98
N PHE A 90 20.16 -9.76 33.09
CA PHE A 90 19.49 -8.76 32.28
C PHE A 90 18.50 -8.00 33.17
N CYS A 91 18.47 -6.67 33.05
CA CYS A 91 17.69 -5.86 33.97
C CYS A 91 16.76 -4.85 33.31
N GLY A 92 16.95 -4.51 32.03
CA GLY A 92 16.09 -3.56 31.33
C GLY A 92 16.42 -3.39 29.85
N CYS A 93 15.56 -2.68 29.13
CA CYS A 93 15.78 -2.31 27.74
C CYS A 93 15.14 -0.96 27.42
N LYS A 94 15.75 -0.26 26.46
CA LYS A 94 15.25 0.98 25.86
C LYS A 94 15.28 0.86 24.35
N GLY A 95 14.30 1.42 23.66
CA GLY A 95 14.32 1.47 22.21
C GLY A 95 13.43 2.55 21.64
N THR A 96 13.70 2.90 20.39
CA THR A 96 12.92 3.85 19.59
C THR A 96 12.52 3.18 18.28
N THR A 97 11.34 3.53 17.77
CA THR A 97 10.80 3.00 16.51
C THR A 97 10.88 4.01 15.38
N SER A 98 10.65 3.55 14.15
CA SER A 98 10.58 4.40 12.96
C SER A 98 9.45 5.43 13.02
N THR A 99 8.42 5.22 13.84
CA THR A 99 7.33 6.19 14.04
C THR A 99 7.63 7.16 15.19
N GLY A 100 8.85 7.19 15.71
CA GLY A 100 9.27 8.07 16.80
C GLY A 100 8.78 7.66 18.20
N ARG A 101 8.06 6.54 18.32
CA ARG A 101 7.64 6.00 19.62
C ARG A 101 8.83 5.38 20.32
N SER A 102 8.84 5.42 21.65
CA SER A 102 9.92 4.83 22.45
C SER A 102 9.35 4.02 23.61
N PHE A 103 10.12 3.02 24.05
CA PHE A 103 9.85 2.25 25.26
C PHE A 103 11.07 2.25 26.18
N ASP A 104 10.79 2.16 27.47
CA ASP A 104 11.78 2.05 28.55
C ASP A 104 11.21 1.08 29.59
N PHE A 105 11.78 -0.13 29.61
CA PHE A 105 11.35 -1.19 30.49
C PHE A 105 12.48 -1.59 31.42
N GLY A 106 12.11 -1.79 32.67
CA GLY A 106 13.00 -2.31 33.68
C GLY A 106 13.97 -1.29 34.30
N HIS A 107 15.11 -1.78 34.77
CA HIS A 107 16.15 -0.98 35.45
C HIS A 107 17.19 -0.50 34.43
N THR A 108 17.08 0.76 34.03
CA THR A 108 17.84 1.35 32.90
C THR A 108 18.64 2.59 33.31
N SER A 109 18.95 2.74 34.60
CA SER A 109 19.67 3.88 35.17
C SER A 109 20.58 3.49 36.34
N GLY A 110 21.41 4.42 36.83
CA GLY A 110 22.31 4.19 37.95
C GLY A 110 23.45 3.23 37.62
N ASN A 111 23.49 2.07 38.28
CA ASN A 111 24.52 1.04 38.11
C ASN A 111 24.20 -0.01 37.02
N ALA A 112 23.23 0.27 36.15
CA ALA A 112 22.91 -0.60 35.01
C ALA A 112 23.89 -0.36 33.87
N ASP A 113 24.55 -1.41 33.40
CA ASP A 113 25.49 -1.35 32.27
C ASP A 113 24.70 -1.36 30.96
N ALA A 114 24.84 -0.31 30.17
CA ALA A 114 24.17 -0.15 28.88
C ALA A 114 24.93 -0.82 27.74
N HIS A 115 24.22 -1.59 26.93
CA HIS A 115 24.73 -2.27 25.73
C HIS A 115 23.90 -1.87 24.52
N PRO A 116 24.36 -0.90 23.71
CA PRO A 116 23.74 -0.58 22.44
C PRO A 116 23.77 -1.81 21.52
N ILE A 117 22.64 -2.11 20.89
CA ILE A 117 22.47 -3.25 20.00
C ILE A 117 22.30 -2.73 18.57
N ASP A 118 23.00 -3.36 17.63
CA ASP A 118 22.74 -3.16 16.21
C ASP A 118 21.37 -3.75 15.86
N VAL A 119 20.45 -2.88 15.44
CA VAL A 119 19.08 -3.27 15.09
C VAL A 119 18.98 -3.83 13.68
N HIS A 120 20.04 -3.76 12.87
CA HIS A 120 20.09 -4.25 11.49
C HIS A 120 18.92 -3.71 10.65
N GLY A 121 18.15 -4.58 9.99
CA GLY A 121 16.93 -4.21 9.25
C GLY A 121 15.81 -3.65 10.14
N GLY A 122 15.94 -3.74 11.46
CA GLY A 122 15.04 -3.15 12.46
C GLY A 122 13.79 -3.98 12.76
N PHE A 123 13.55 -5.08 12.04
CA PHE A 123 12.39 -5.94 12.27
C PHE A 123 12.68 -7.02 13.32
N CYS A 124 12.00 -6.92 14.45
CA CYS A 124 12.03 -7.94 15.49
C CYS A 124 11.13 -9.12 15.07
N VAL A 125 11.68 -10.33 15.03
CA VAL A 125 10.95 -11.58 14.73
C VAL A 125 10.87 -12.54 15.91
N GLY A 126 11.46 -12.15 17.04
CA GLY A 126 11.49 -12.95 18.26
C GLY A 126 12.35 -12.33 19.34
N ILE A 127 12.36 -12.98 20.50
CA ILE A 127 13.23 -12.64 21.62
C ILE A 127 13.80 -13.95 22.18
N GLY A 128 15.10 -13.99 22.41
CA GLY A 128 15.77 -15.06 23.12
C GLY A 128 16.09 -14.64 24.56
N GLY A 129 16.14 -15.60 25.47
CA GLY A 129 16.59 -15.36 26.83
C GLY A 129 17.07 -16.61 27.54
N ASN A 130 17.89 -16.41 28.57
CA ASN A 130 18.28 -17.47 29.49
C ASN A 130 17.68 -17.18 30.86
N ARG A 131 17.00 -18.17 31.44
CA ARG A 131 16.40 -18.06 32.77
C ARG A 131 17.14 -18.96 33.75
N ASP A 132 17.56 -18.40 34.88
CA ASP A 132 18.05 -19.17 36.01
C ASP A 132 17.31 -18.77 37.30
N GLY A 133 16.69 -19.75 37.95
CA GLY A 133 15.82 -19.53 39.10
C GLY A 133 14.77 -18.43 38.85
N ALA A 134 14.83 -17.37 39.66
CA ALA A 134 13.92 -16.24 39.64
C ALA A 134 14.32 -15.14 38.62
N TRP A 135 15.50 -15.24 38.03
CA TRP A 135 16.10 -14.19 37.21
C TRP A 135 16.04 -14.51 35.73
N LEU A 136 15.88 -13.45 34.94
CA LEU A 136 16.16 -13.48 33.51
C LEU A 136 17.64 -13.09 33.36
N ASN A 137 18.50 -14.11 33.26
CA ASN A 137 19.94 -13.91 33.26
C ASN A 137 20.41 -13.16 32.03
N SER A 138 19.86 -13.46 30.86
CA SER A 138 20.14 -12.70 29.63
C SER A 138 18.93 -12.60 28.72
N LEU A 139 18.99 -11.62 27.83
CA LEU A 139 18.02 -11.38 26.77
C LEU A 139 18.72 -11.02 25.45
N ALA A 140 18.11 -11.39 24.34
CA ALA A 140 18.48 -10.95 22.99
C ALA A 140 17.21 -10.67 22.18
N PHE A 141 17.22 -9.64 21.36
CA PHE A 141 16.20 -9.45 20.33
C PHE A 141 16.65 -10.18 19.06
N CYS A 142 15.75 -10.92 18.43
CA CYS A 142 16.00 -11.58 17.15
C CYS A 142 15.64 -10.61 16.02
N MET A 143 16.65 -9.97 15.42
CA MET A 143 16.49 -8.91 14.43
C MET A 143 16.74 -9.43 13.01
N ILE A 144 15.86 -9.11 12.06
CA ILE A 144 16.14 -9.36 10.64
C ILE A 144 17.43 -8.63 10.23
N ASP A 145 18.26 -9.34 9.48
CA ASP A 145 19.51 -8.83 8.90
C ASP A 145 19.31 -7.57 8.04
N ASP A 146 20.41 -6.88 7.77
CA ASP A 146 20.44 -5.67 6.96
C ASP A 146 19.71 -5.88 5.63
N LEU A 147 18.85 -4.94 5.27
CA LEU A 147 18.07 -5.02 4.05
C LEU A 147 18.90 -4.60 2.85
N ASP A 148 18.72 -5.33 1.75
CA ASP A 148 19.24 -5.01 0.42
C ASP A 148 18.13 -4.37 -0.43
N ARG A 149 16.95 -5.01 -0.45
CA ARG A 149 15.78 -4.54 -1.19
C ARG A 149 14.49 -5.07 -0.58
N ALA A 150 13.38 -4.43 -0.90
CA ALA A 150 12.04 -4.85 -0.51
C ALA A 150 11.13 -4.96 -1.74
N ALA A 151 10.25 -5.95 -1.71
CA ALA A 151 9.09 -6.00 -2.60
C ALA A 151 7.81 -5.85 -1.79
N ILE A 152 6.90 -5.02 -2.29
CA ILE A 152 5.60 -4.73 -1.70
C ILE A 152 4.54 -5.22 -2.68
N ASP A 153 3.66 -6.09 -2.23
CA ASP A 153 2.51 -6.55 -2.98
C ASP A 153 1.26 -5.88 -2.39
N MET A 154 0.57 -5.10 -3.21
CA MET A 154 -0.61 -4.33 -2.83
C MET A 154 -1.87 -5.14 -3.15
N ASN A 155 -2.34 -5.92 -2.18
CA ASN A 155 -3.53 -6.76 -2.36
C ASN A 155 -4.81 -5.94 -2.18
N TYR A 156 -5.31 -5.37 -3.27
CA TYR A 156 -6.56 -4.62 -3.30
C TYR A 156 -7.76 -5.49 -2.94
N LEU A 157 -8.62 -4.97 -2.07
CA LEU A 157 -9.76 -5.71 -1.52
C LEU A 157 -11.01 -5.65 -2.43
N ALA A 158 -11.08 -4.66 -3.31
CA ALA A 158 -12.16 -4.46 -4.25
C ALA A 158 -11.69 -3.59 -5.44
N LEU A 159 -12.47 -3.61 -6.52
CA LEU A 159 -12.39 -2.58 -7.55
C LEU A 159 -12.91 -1.24 -7.00
N PRO A 160 -12.44 -0.11 -7.54
CA PRO A 160 -13.03 1.18 -7.25
C PRO A 160 -14.53 1.22 -7.49
N GLU A 161 -15.24 1.79 -6.53
CA GLU A 161 -16.63 2.23 -6.66
C GLU A 161 -16.65 3.76 -6.49
N GLY A 162 -17.55 4.44 -7.19
CA GLY A 162 -17.70 5.89 -7.07
C GLY A 162 -18.29 6.55 -8.31
N ASP A 163 -18.64 7.82 -8.15
CA ASP A 163 -19.23 8.60 -9.22
C ASP A 163 -18.22 8.83 -10.33
N ILE A 164 -18.63 8.46 -11.55
CA ILE A 164 -17.88 8.75 -12.75
C ILE A 164 -18.57 9.94 -13.44
N ASN A 165 -17.80 11.01 -13.64
CA ASN A 165 -18.28 12.23 -14.29
C ASN A 165 -17.86 12.27 -15.76
N VAL A 166 -18.70 12.86 -16.60
CA VAL A 166 -18.38 13.17 -17.99
C VAL A 166 -17.71 14.54 -18.06
N ILE A 167 -16.54 14.62 -18.70
CA ILE A 167 -15.79 15.85 -18.92
C ILE A 167 -15.81 16.20 -20.41
N SER A 168 -16.31 17.40 -20.71
CA SER A 168 -16.32 17.95 -22.07
C SER A 168 -14.92 18.34 -22.52
N ILE A 169 -14.52 17.86 -23.70
CA ILE A 169 -13.23 18.16 -24.33
C ILE A 169 -13.38 19.33 -25.29
N ASP A 170 -14.28 19.17 -26.26
CA ASP A 170 -14.51 20.12 -27.35
C ASP A 170 -15.86 19.86 -28.00
N ASN A 171 -16.39 20.86 -28.72
CA ASN A 171 -17.57 20.71 -29.54
C ASN A 171 -17.57 21.64 -30.76
N THR A 172 -18.24 21.22 -31.82
CA THR A 172 -18.45 22.01 -33.03
C THR A 172 -19.88 21.87 -33.53
N THR A 173 -20.36 22.89 -34.22
CA THR A 173 -21.64 22.85 -34.93
C THR A 173 -21.40 23.24 -36.38
N ASP A 174 -21.74 22.33 -37.28
CA ASP A 174 -21.45 22.46 -38.71
C ASP A 174 -22.75 22.42 -39.50
N HIS A 175 -23.02 23.50 -40.25
CA HIS A 175 -24.24 23.67 -41.03
C HIS A 175 -23.93 23.73 -42.52
N ASN A 176 -24.51 22.82 -43.29
CA ASN A 176 -24.29 22.76 -44.74
C ASN A 176 -25.41 23.45 -45.52
N ARG A 177 -25.12 24.66 -46.02
CA ARG A 177 -26.01 25.41 -46.93
C ARG A 177 -25.85 25.07 -48.41
N GLY A 178 -24.85 24.25 -48.74
CA GLY A 178 -24.53 23.86 -50.11
C GLY A 178 -25.44 22.76 -50.65
N ALA A 179 -25.33 22.50 -51.96
CA ALA A 179 -26.05 21.43 -52.64
C ALA A 179 -25.31 20.07 -52.59
N THR A 180 -24.07 20.04 -52.08
CA THR A 180 -23.24 18.84 -51.93
C THR A 180 -22.85 18.65 -50.46
N PRO A 181 -22.58 17.41 -49.99
CA PRO A 181 -22.12 17.17 -48.62
C PRO A 181 -20.89 18.01 -48.23
N LEU A 182 -20.85 18.47 -46.98
CA LEU A 182 -19.73 19.18 -46.36
C LEU A 182 -18.96 18.21 -45.47
N SER A 183 -17.67 18.00 -45.73
CA SER A 183 -16.79 17.25 -44.85
C SER A 183 -16.33 18.14 -43.69
N ALA A 184 -16.81 17.87 -42.49
CA ALA A 184 -16.39 18.52 -41.26
C ALA A 184 -15.36 17.66 -40.51
N TYR A 185 -14.57 18.28 -39.64
CA TYR A 185 -13.47 17.64 -38.92
C TYR A 185 -13.35 18.21 -37.51
N LEU A 186 -13.32 17.33 -36.52
CA LEU A 186 -13.04 17.68 -35.12
C LEU A 186 -11.78 16.93 -34.68
N SER A 187 -10.80 17.67 -34.16
CA SER A 187 -9.52 17.11 -33.70
C SER A 187 -8.97 17.88 -32.51
N LYS A 188 -8.59 17.15 -31.47
CA LYS A 188 -8.04 17.73 -30.25
C LYS A 188 -7.02 16.80 -29.59
N ASP A 189 -5.93 17.39 -29.13
CA ASP A 189 -4.99 16.72 -28.23
C ASP A 189 -5.50 16.83 -26.79
N VAL A 190 -5.63 15.69 -26.11
CA VAL A 190 -6.08 15.61 -24.73
C VAL A 190 -5.12 14.78 -23.91
N SER A 191 -4.77 15.29 -22.74
CA SER A 191 -4.01 14.54 -21.75
C SER A 191 -4.92 14.19 -20.59
N VAL A 192 -4.98 12.90 -20.26
CA VAL A 192 -5.67 12.39 -19.06
C VAL A 192 -4.63 11.83 -18.10
N THR A 193 -4.84 12.10 -16.81
CA THR A 193 -3.94 11.65 -15.76
C THR A 193 -4.68 10.68 -14.86
N ASN A 194 -4.14 9.46 -14.77
CA ASN A 194 -4.51 8.46 -13.77
C ASN A 194 -3.52 8.57 -12.61
N GLU A 195 -4.04 8.62 -11.40
CA GLU A 195 -3.22 8.82 -10.22
C GLU A 195 -3.74 7.97 -9.07
N THR A 196 -2.82 7.36 -8.35
CA THR A 196 -3.08 6.88 -7.00
C THR A 196 -2.16 7.55 -6.00
N SER A 197 -2.76 7.92 -4.88
CA SER A 197 -2.08 8.54 -3.76
C SER A 197 -2.32 7.69 -2.52
N THR A 198 -1.23 7.25 -1.92
CA THR A 198 -1.22 6.57 -0.63
C THR A 198 -0.14 7.16 0.26
N SER A 199 -0.22 6.87 1.57
CA SER A 199 0.91 7.10 2.45
C SER A 199 2.08 6.24 2.00
N LYS A 200 3.23 6.85 1.75
CA LYS A 200 4.47 6.12 1.48
C LYS A 200 4.67 5.07 2.55
N THR A 201 5.02 3.87 2.13
CA THR A 201 5.36 2.79 3.04
C THR A 201 6.72 3.04 3.66
N TRP A 202 6.96 2.45 4.84
CA TRP A 202 8.24 2.54 5.54
C TRP A 202 9.42 2.09 4.65
N ALA A 203 9.19 1.15 3.71
CA ALA A 203 10.24 0.60 2.87
C ALA A 203 10.81 1.64 1.90
N GLU A 204 9.96 2.55 1.40
CA GLU A 204 10.35 3.64 0.51
C GLU A 204 11.22 4.70 1.19
N GLU A 205 11.21 4.73 2.53
CA GLU A 205 11.99 5.67 3.33
C GLU A 205 13.39 5.15 3.71
N LEU A 206 13.70 3.88 3.43
CA LEU A 206 14.95 3.25 3.88
C LEU A 206 16.15 3.49 2.97
N GLY A 207 15.96 4.11 1.80
CA GLY A 207 17.03 4.26 0.81
C GLY A 207 17.52 2.93 0.21
N ILE A 208 16.73 1.85 0.36
CA ILE A 208 16.96 0.56 -0.30
C ILE A 208 16.19 0.51 -1.63
N SER A 209 16.50 -0.47 -2.48
CA SER A 209 15.69 -0.69 -3.68
C SER A 209 14.31 -1.21 -3.30
N VAL A 210 13.25 -0.56 -3.80
CA VAL A 210 11.85 -0.97 -3.57
C VAL A 210 11.19 -1.29 -4.91
N SER A 211 10.48 -2.41 -4.95
CA SER A 211 9.59 -2.79 -6.04
C SER A 211 8.18 -2.90 -5.48
N VAL A 212 7.22 -2.24 -6.10
CA VAL A 212 5.82 -2.29 -5.70
C VAL A 212 5.02 -2.92 -6.82
N SER A 213 4.35 -4.02 -6.53
CA SER A 213 3.35 -4.63 -7.41
C SER A 213 1.99 -4.11 -6.99
N GLY A 214 1.31 -3.42 -7.90
CA GLY A 214 0.02 -2.80 -7.64
C GLY A 214 -0.88 -2.80 -8.87
N LYS A 215 -1.96 -2.04 -8.79
CA LYS A 215 -2.93 -1.90 -9.87
C LYS A 215 -3.05 -0.45 -10.30
N VAL A 216 -3.14 -0.25 -11.59
CA VAL A 216 -3.52 1.03 -12.20
C VAL A 216 -4.99 1.01 -12.51
N PHE A 217 -5.72 2.02 -12.03
CA PHE A 217 -7.15 2.14 -12.30
C PHE A 217 -7.42 3.08 -13.48
N GLY A 218 -8.28 2.63 -14.38
CA GLY A 218 -8.76 3.37 -15.54
C GLY A 218 -10.28 3.33 -15.64
N ILE A 219 -10.84 3.87 -16.72
CA ILE A 219 -12.26 3.77 -17.05
C ILE A 219 -12.38 3.14 -18.44
N GLY A 220 -13.30 2.18 -18.60
CA GLY A 220 -13.41 1.23 -19.72
C GLY A 220 -13.64 1.82 -21.12
N ALA A 221 -14.11 1.00 -22.07
CA ALA A 221 -14.26 1.42 -23.47
C ALA A 221 -15.72 1.41 -23.96
N SER A 222 -16.04 2.43 -24.78
CA SER A 222 -17.15 2.59 -25.74
C SER A 222 -18.61 2.53 -25.25
N SER A 223 -18.94 1.92 -24.12
CA SER A 223 -20.32 1.96 -23.58
C SER A 223 -20.42 1.82 -22.06
N ASP A 224 -19.41 1.23 -21.41
CA ASP A 224 -19.43 0.98 -19.98
C ASP A 224 -18.59 2.03 -19.24
N ALA A 225 -19.24 2.96 -18.54
CA ALA A 225 -18.56 3.79 -17.55
C ALA A 225 -18.38 3.00 -16.26
N SER A 226 -17.46 2.05 -16.30
CA SER A 226 -17.02 1.29 -15.13
C SER A 226 -15.52 1.42 -14.96
N TYR A 227 -15.07 1.31 -13.72
CA TYR A 227 -13.65 1.25 -13.42
C TYR A 227 -13.04 -0.04 -13.96
N THR A 228 -11.84 0.08 -14.49
CA THR A 228 -11.01 -1.03 -14.99
C THR A 228 -9.68 -1.03 -14.26
N GLU A 229 -8.99 -2.17 -14.29
CA GLU A 229 -7.69 -2.33 -13.67
C GLU A 229 -6.69 -3.00 -14.60
N SER A 230 -5.42 -2.60 -14.48
CA SER A 230 -4.26 -3.30 -15.03
C SER A 230 -3.21 -3.49 -13.95
N GLU A 231 -2.39 -4.53 -14.08
CA GLU A 231 -1.26 -4.76 -13.17
C GLU A 231 -0.07 -3.88 -13.58
N GLU A 232 0.56 -3.24 -12.60
CA GLU A 232 1.78 -2.46 -12.81
C GLU A 232 2.82 -2.76 -11.72
N THR A 233 4.09 -2.74 -12.12
CA THR A 233 5.22 -2.73 -11.17
C THR A 233 5.89 -1.36 -11.18
N SER A 234 5.98 -0.75 -10.00
CA SER A 234 6.58 0.57 -9.81
C SER A 234 7.67 0.54 -8.72
N LYS A 235 8.21 1.71 -8.39
CA LYS A 235 9.15 1.91 -7.26
C LYS A 235 8.49 2.56 -6.03
N SER A 236 7.19 2.82 -6.08
CA SER A 236 6.47 3.55 -5.03
C SER A 236 5.02 3.08 -4.92
N THR A 237 4.45 3.11 -3.72
CA THR A 237 3.04 2.75 -3.54
C THR A 237 2.08 3.83 -4.04
N SER A 238 2.60 5.01 -4.38
CA SER A 238 1.87 6.04 -5.12
C SER A 238 2.38 6.10 -6.56
N TYR A 239 1.48 6.30 -7.52
CA TYR A 239 1.86 6.53 -8.91
C TYR A 239 1.01 7.64 -9.54
N SER A 240 1.58 8.31 -10.53
CA SER A 240 0.86 9.26 -11.39
C SER A 240 1.32 9.02 -12.81
N GLU A 241 0.39 8.63 -13.67
CA GLU A 241 0.62 8.37 -15.07
C GLU A 241 -0.27 9.30 -15.90
N THR A 242 0.35 10.07 -16.80
CA THR A 242 -0.38 10.92 -17.74
C THR A 242 -0.28 10.32 -19.13
N THR A 243 -1.42 9.96 -19.70
CA THR A 243 -1.54 9.51 -21.08
C THR A 243 -2.05 10.66 -21.92
N SER A 244 -1.30 11.01 -22.97
CA SER A 244 -1.72 11.98 -23.99
C SER A 244 -2.24 11.23 -25.20
N THR A 245 -3.43 11.58 -25.67
CA THR A 245 -4.06 11.01 -26.87
C THR A 245 -4.54 12.15 -27.76
N THR A 246 -4.20 12.07 -29.04
CA THR A 246 -4.81 12.90 -30.08
C THR A 246 -6.07 12.21 -30.55
N PHE A 247 -7.19 12.91 -30.43
CA PHE A 247 -8.46 12.43 -30.91
C PHE A 247 -8.89 13.20 -32.15
N SER A 248 -9.31 12.49 -33.21
CA SER A 248 -9.84 13.12 -34.41
C SER A 248 -10.91 12.28 -35.11
N ARG A 249 -11.88 12.96 -35.71
CA ARG A 249 -12.89 12.33 -36.58
C ARG A 249 -13.32 13.28 -37.67
N THR A 250 -13.50 12.73 -38.86
CA THR A 250 -14.14 13.40 -40.00
C THR A 250 -15.58 12.90 -40.10
N PHE A 251 -16.52 13.79 -40.39
CA PHE A 251 -17.93 13.44 -40.61
C PHE A 251 -18.54 14.30 -41.72
N ASP A 252 -19.47 13.71 -42.47
CA ASP A 252 -20.16 14.40 -43.56
C ASP A 252 -21.46 15.04 -43.05
N VAL A 253 -21.65 16.31 -43.38
CA VAL A 253 -22.88 17.07 -43.13
C VAL A 253 -23.66 17.15 -44.44
N PRO A 254 -24.80 16.46 -44.59
CA PRO A 254 -25.58 16.47 -45.82
C PRO A 254 -26.13 17.86 -46.19
N PRO A 255 -26.47 18.12 -47.46
CA PRO A 255 -27.09 19.36 -47.90
C PRO A 255 -28.33 19.74 -47.06
N GLY A 256 -28.38 20.98 -46.59
CA GLY A 256 -29.50 21.52 -45.81
C GLY A 256 -29.54 21.05 -44.35
N LYS A 257 -28.54 20.28 -43.88
CA LYS A 257 -28.48 19.75 -42.52
C LYS A 257 -27.53 20.53 -41.61
N THR A 258 -27.76 20.44 -40.30
CA THR A 258 -26.90 20.96 -39.23
C THR A 258 -26.53 19.83 -38.30
N TYR A 259 -25.23 19.60 -38.12
CA TYR A 259 -24.72 18.55 -37.26
C TYR A 259 -23.98 19.17 -36.07
N TYR A 260 -24.16 18.60 -34.89
CA TYR A 260 -23.42 18.93 -33.67
C TYR A 260 -22.47 17.77 -33.35
N ALA A 261 -21.18 18.05 -33.25
CA ALA A 261 -20.20 17.08 -32.80
C ALA A 261 -19.67 17.47 -31.43
N SER A 262 -19.59 16.52 -30.50
CA SER A 262 -19.00 16.71 -29.18
C SER A 262 -18.03 15.59 -28.86
N ALA A 263 -16.94 15.94 -28.18
CA ALA A 263 -15.96 15.00 -27.65
C ALA A 263 -15.95 15.09 -26.12
N VAL A 264 -15.98 13.94 -25.46
CA VAL A 264 -15.94 13.83 -24.00
C VAL A 264 -15.03 12.69 -23.56
N TYR A 265 -14.64 12.71 -22.28
CA TYR A 265 -14.06 11.54 -21.60
C TYR A 265 -14.68 11.39 -20.21
N TYR A 266 -14.48 10.23 -19.59
CA TYR A 266 -14.96 9.97 -18.24
C TYR A 266 -13.84 10.13 -17.22
N ARG A 267 -14.18 10.70 -16.07
CA ARG A 267 -13.27 10.90 -14.94
C ARG A 267 -13.97 10.55 -13.63
N GLY A 268 -13.40 9.61 -12.90
CA GLY A 268 -13.84 9.17 -11.60
C GLY A 268 -12.79 9.46 -10.53
N THR A 269 -13.26 9.66 -9.31
CA THR A 269 -12.42 9.64 -8.11
C THR A 269 -12.80 8.45 -7.27
N PHE A 270 -11.82 7.78 -6.66
CA PHE A 270 -12.08 6.61 -5.85
C PHE A 270 -11.30 6.61 -4.54
N GLU A 271 -11.84 5.86 -3.58
CA GLU A 271 -11.17 5.45 -2.36
C GLU A 271 -11.39 3.94 -2.19
N ILE A 272 -10.31 3.18 -2.10
CA ILE A 272 -10.35 1.73 -1.88
C ILE A 272 -9.34 1.34 -0.82
N GLU A 273 -9.39 0.07 -0.43
CA GLU A 273 -8.44 -0.49 0.54
C GLU A 273 -7.58 -1.58 -0.11
N PHE A 274 -6.33 -1.66 0.33
CA PHE A 274 -5.42 -2.75 0.01
C PHE A 274 -4.74 -3.27 1.28
N ARG A 275 -4.29 -4.53 1.26
CA ARG A 275 -3.45 -5.10 2.33
C ARG A 275 -2.01 -5.24 1.82
N PRO A 276 -1.02 -4.60 2.46
CA PRO A 276 0.36 -4.71 2.04
C PRO A 276 0.95 -6.06 2.48
N LYS A 277 1.68 -6.69 1.58
CA LYS A 277 2.47 -7.88 1.88
C LYS A 277 3.93 -7.63 1.52
N TYR A 278 4.83 -7.81 2.49
CA TYR A 278 6.24 -7.49 2.33
C TYR A 278 7.10 -8.72 2.09
N VAL A 279 7.98 -8.64 1.10
CA VAL A 279 9.08 -9.59 0.90
C VAL A 279 10.39 -8.84 1.04
N LEU A 280 11.16 -9.19 2.05
CA LEU A 280 12.40 -8.51 2.41
C LEU A 280 13.59 -9.37 2.01
N TYR A 281 14.49 -8.81 1.22
CA TYR A 281 15.73 -9.45 0.81
C TYR A 281 16.86 -8.84 1.63
N THR A 282 17.60 -9.67 2.35
CA THR A 282 18.71 -9.22 3.20
C THR A 282 20.04 -9.29 2.45
N LYS A 283 21.03 -8.54 2.92
CA LYS A 283 22.39 -8.54 2.33
C LYS A 283 23.08 -9.89 2.41
N THR A 284 22.73 -10.73 3.39
CA THR A 284 23.20 -12.13 3.48
C THR A 284 22.47 -13.09 2.55
N GLY A 285 21.49 -12.62 1.75
CA GLY A 285 20.73 -13.43 0.80
C GLY A 285 19.52 -14.15 1.38
N PHE A 286 19.17 -13.90 2.64
CA PHE A 286 17.93 -14.42 3.20
C PHE A 286 16.71 -13.63 2.70
N VAL A 287 15.58 -14.33 2.63
CA VAL A 287 14.31 -13.74 2.21
C VAL A 287 13.27 -13.91 3.32
N ALA A 288 12.93 -12.83 4.00
CA ALA A 288 11.78 -12.77 4.91
C ALA A 288 10.50 -12.51 4.10
N ARG A 289 9.40 -13.17 4.46
CA ARG A 289 8.13 -13.12 3.73
C ARG A 289 7.03 -12.89 4.74
N PHE A 290 6.67 -11.63 4.95
CA PHE A 290 5.70 -11.26 5.96
C PHE A 290 4.28 -11.63 5.49
N PRO A 291 3.39 -12.03 6.42
CA PRO A 291 1.98 -12.21 6.10
C PRO A 291 1.34 -10.87 5.71
N GLU A 292 0.14 -10.89 5.16
CA GLU A 292 -0.57 -9.65 4.84
C GLU A 292 -0.79 -8.77 6.07
N GLY A 293 -0.55 -7.48 5.91
CA GLY A 293 -0.80 -6.46 6.91
C GLY A 293 -2.28 -6.08 7.03
N PRO A 294 -2.59 -5.14 7.95
CA PRO A 294 -3.91 -4.55 8.03
C PRO A 294 -4.25 -3.76 6.76
N ALA A 295 -5.54 -3.58 6.50
CA ALA A 295 -6.02 -2.79 5.38
C ALA A 295 -5.54 -1.33 5.49
N GLN A 296 -5.12 -0.77 4.36
CA GLN A 296 -4.70 0.62 4.19
C GLN A 296 -5.51 1.25 3.07
N ARG A 297 -5.84 2.53 3.25
CA ARG A 297 -6.60 3.29 2.26
C ARG A 297 -5.68 3.84 1.18
N ILE A 298 -6.20 3.87 -0.03
CA ILE A 298 -5.61 4.51 -1.19
C ILE A 298 -6.71 5.27 -1.91
N SER A 299 -6.41 6.50 -2.31
CA SER A 299 -7.32 7.32 -3.09
C SER A 299 -6.69 7.64 -4.44
N GLY A 300 -7.53 7.97 -5.40
CA GLY A 300 -7.02 8.23 -6.73
C GLY A 300 -8.03 8.84 -7.68
N VAL A 301 -7.53 9.10 -8.87
CA VAL A 301 -8.27 9.57 -10.02
C VAL A 301 -8.07 8.55 -11.13
N ALA A 302 -9.16 8.09 -11.73
CA ALA A 302 -9.12 7.34 -12.96
C ALA A 302 -9.82 8.15 -14.05
N ALA A 303 -9.24 8.15 -15.23
CA ALA A 303 -9.77 8.77 -16.42
C ALA A 303 -9.60 7.80 -17.60
N GLY A 304 -10.52 7.88 -18.54
CA GLY A 304 -10.55 6.99 -19.68
C GLY A 304 -11.84 7.13 -20.44
N ASN A 305 -12.11 6.15 -21.30
CA ASN A 305 -13.27 6.11 -22.18
C ASN A 305 -13.53 7.43 -22.94
N PHE A 306 -12.84 7.63 -24.05
CA PHE A 306 -13.10 8.79 -24.92
C PHE A 306 -14.27 8.50 -25.84
N ILE A 307 -15.27 9.38 -25.85
CA ILE A 307 -16.46 9.26 -26.71
C ILE A 307 -16.59 10.50 -27.56
N MET A 308 -16.96 10.31 -28.83
CA MET A 308 -17.38 11.40 -29.69
C MET A 308 -18.72 11.10 -30.34
N ASN A 309 -19.65 12.01 -30.10
CA ASN A 309 -21.01 11.96 -30.62
C ASN A 309 -21.17 12.97 -31.74
N VAL A 310 -21.96 12.61 -32.74
CA VAL A 310 -22.27 13.44 -33.90
C VAL A 310 -23.77 13.31 -34.14
N ASP A 311 -24.51 14.39 -33.91
CA ASP A 311 -25.97 14.40 -33.90
C ASP A 311 -26.52 15.37 -34.97
N ASP A 312 -27.53 14.94 -35.74
CA ASP A 312 -28.30 15.83 -36.62
C ASP A 312 -29.27 16.68 -35.78
N ILE A 313 -29.02 17.98 -35.72
CA ILE A 313 -29.79 18.95 -34.94
C ILE A 313 -30.61 19.91 -35.82
N THR A 314 -30.82 19.56 -37.09
CA THR A 314 -31.44 20.46 -38.09
C THR A 314 -32.80 21.00 -37.65
N ASP A 315 -33.60 20.17 -37.00
CA ASP A 315 -34.98 20.48 -36.60
C ASP A 315 -35.17 20.61 -35.08
N SER A 316 -34.07 20.69 -34.31
CA SER A 316 -34.12 20.74 -32.85
C SER A 316 -34.54 22.12 -32.33
N PRO A 317 -35.68 22.24 -31.59
CA PRO A 317 -36.19 23.53 -31.09
C PRO A 317 -35.39 24.11 -29.92
N HIS A 318 -34.57 23.29 -29.26
CA HIS A 318 -33.63 23.67 -28.23
C HIS A 318 -32.23 23.45 -28.80
N GLY A 319 -31.57 24.53 -29.23
CA GLY A 319 -30.22 24.44 -29.80
C GLY A 319 -29.25 23.78 -28.83
N VAL A 320 -28.42 22.89 -29.38
CA VAL A 320 -27.34 22.10 -28.73
C VAL A 320 -27.85 21.06 -27.70
N PRO A 321 -27.55 19.76 -27.89
CA PRO A 321 -27.75 18.74 -26.87
C PRO A 321 -27.00 19.08 -25.58
N VAL A 322 -27.70 19.15 -24.45
CA VAL A 322 -27.09 19.35 -23.13
C VAL A 322 -26.60 18.00 -22.62
N ALA A 323 -25.29 17.78 -22.77
CA ALA A 323 -24.54 16.60 -22.36
C ALA A 323 -24.87 15.30 -23.13
N PRO A 324 -23.85 14.44 -23.38
CA PRO A 324 -24.11 13.10 -23.89
C PRO A 324 -24.95 12.30 -22.88
N PRO A 325 -25.79 11.36 -23.34
CA PRO A 325 -26.61 10.57 -22.44
C PRO A 325 -25.73 9.81 -21.43
N PRO A 326 -26.19 9.64 -20.17
CA PRO A 326 -25.50 8.80 -19.22
C PRO A 326 -25.38 7.37 -19.77
N PRO A 327 -24.31 6.64 -19.41
CA PRO A 327 -24.15 5.25 -19.82
C PRO A 327 -25.35 4.43 -19.34
N GLY A 328 -26.05 3.78 -20.28
CA GLY A 328 -27.15 2.86 -19.99
C GLY A 328 -28.53 3.22 -20.57
N GLU A 329 -28.69 4.32 -21.32
CA GLU A 329 -29.90 4.47 -22.14
C GLU A 329 -29.74 3.67 -23.44
N ASP A 330 -30.37 2.50 -23.45
CA ASP A 330 -30.56 1.59 -24.58
C ASP A 330 -31.17 2.38 -25.76
N ILE A 331 -30.33 2.84 -26.68
CA ILE A 331 -30.80 3.50 -27.90
C ILE A 331 -31.39 2.39 -28.76
N GLY A 332 -32.72 2.31 -28.73
CA GLY A 332 -33.52 1.27 -29.38
C GLY A 332 -32.99 0.85 -30.74
N VAL A 333 -32.85 -0.47 -30.87
CA VAL A 333 -32.50 -1.24 -32.06
C VAL A 333 -33.05 -0.58 -33.34
N PRO A 334 -32.20 -0.11 -34.27
CA PRO A 334 -32.66 0.23 -35.61
C PRO A 334 -33.07 -1.05 -36.34
N PRO A 335 -34.08 -1.02 -37.23
CA PRO A 335 -34.54 -2.22 -37.92
C PRO A 335 -33.38 -2.83 -38.71
N PRO A 336 -33.31 -4.17 -38.80
CA PRO A 336 -32.17 -4.85 -39.36
C PRO A 336 -32.14 -4.62 -40.87
N ASP A 337 -31.05 -4.03 -41.37
CA ASP A 337 -30.73 -4.12 -42.78
C ASP A 337 -29.28 -4.58 -42.97
N ASP A 338 -29.18 -5.60 -43.81
CA ASP A 338 -28.04 -6.47 -44.08
C ASP A 338 -26.71 -5.74 -44.32
N LYS A 339 -25.71 -6.03 -43.47
CA LYS A 339 -24.36 -6.52 -43.84
C LYS A 339 -23.46 -6.57 -42.61
N GLN A 340 -23.32 -7.77 -42.04
CA GLN A 340 -22.27 -8.06 -41.06
C GLN A 340 -20.89 -7.94 -41.73
N GLY A 341 -20.14 -6.92 -41.33
CA GLY A 341 -18.69 -6.88 -41.44
C GLY A 341 -18.13 -6.63 -40.04
N GLU A 342 -17.82 -7.71 -39.32
CA GLU A 342 -16.99 -7.67 -38.11
C GLU A 342 -15.62 -7.05 -38.45
N PHE A 343 -15.23 -5.98 -37.76
CA PHE A 343 -13.84 -5.56 -37.68
C PHE A 343 -13.44 -5.41 -36.22
N THR A 344 -12.69 -6.41 -35.75
CA THR A 344 -11.92 -6.38 -34.50
C THR A 344 -10.69 -5.52 -34.71
N ILE A 345 -10.52 -4.46 -33.92
CA ILE A 345 -9.25 -3.73 -33.88
C ILE A 345 -8.28 -4.54 -33.03
N ARG A 346 -7.40 -5.28 -33.72
CA ARG A 346 -6.09 -5.65 -33.21
C ARG A 346 -5.13 -4.47 -33.43
N ASP A 347 -4.15 -4.41 -32.55
CA ASP A 347 -2.94 -3.58 -32.58
C ASP A 347 -3.08 -2.16 -32.03
N LEU A 348 -2.58 -1.97 -30.81
CA LEU A 348 -1.73 -0.85 -30.43
C LEU A 348 -0.64 -1.37 -29.50
N VAL A 349 0.61 -1.20 -29.94
CA VAL A 349 1.87 -1.48 -29.26
C VAL A 349 2.20 -0.35 -28.29
#